data_AF-D7SLW2-F1
#
_entry.id   AF-D7SLW2-F1
#
_cell.length_a   1.000
_cell.length_b   1.000
_cell.length_c   1.000
_cell.angle_alpha   90.00
_cell.angle_beta   90.00
_cell.angle_gamma   90.00
#
_symmetry.space_group_name_H-M   'P 1'
#
loop_
_entity.id
_entity.type
_entity.pdbx_description
1 polymer ?
#
loop_
_entity_poly.entity_id
_entity_poly.type
_entity_poly.pdbx_seq_one_letter_code
_entity_poly.pdbx_strand_id
1 'polypeptide(L)'
;MRLPSKRLQDEDSSSEDDRELEHEELTPEVEEEEEEEEEEEEEEEEEEENDYEDVHGKDAEMEELEKEYMELQNKEQDLLKNLRSHKDEDLLKGQAVKNQKALWDKTLEFRFLLQKAFSSSNRLPQEPDRSSFCDSDEGVNVAYSDLITSSKKTLDSLLELQEALLDKNPSITQATNGNPGQSSKGLETSKNLDVKGDEEWQQIYQMHSRIAPFRDKSIDKWQRKTEVSTGAAAIKGKLRAFNQNISEQVAAYMRDPSRMIKQMQLRRSTVGIFGAVPDDVGSSREEEVHADGDPELLDDSEFYQQLLKEFFETFDPNSSETAFYALQRLKTKKRKIVDRRASKSRKIRYHVHEKIVNFMAPQPMNLPPMAPKLFDNLFGLKTTHQPASAV
;
A
#
# COMPACT_ATOMS: atom_id res chain seq x y z
N MET A 1 19.60 56.60 26.69
CA MET A 1 20.67 55.63 26.96
C MET A 1 20.45 55.05 28.35
N ARG A 2 19.89 53.83 28.42
CA ARG A 2 19.75 52.91 29.57
C ARG A 2 18.48 52.09 29.37
N LEU A 3 18.67 50.83 29.00
CA LEU A 3 17.73 49.75 29.32
C LEU A 3 17.79 49.52 30.84
N PRO A 4 16.71 49.08 31.48
CA PRO A 4 16.63 47.65 31.79
C PRO A 4 15.21 47.03 31.88
N SER A 5 15.18 45.72 31.61
CA SER A 5 14.48 44.63 32.32
C SER A 5 12.95 44.60 32.41
N LYS A 6 12.35 43.49 31.93
CA LYS A 6 11.60 42.53 32.76
C LYS A 6 11.22 41.24 32.00
N ARG A 7 11.19 40.15 32.76
CA ARG A 7 10.64 38.81 32.47
C ARG A 7 9.16 38.85 32.12
N LEU A 8 8.66 37.77 31.49
CA LEU A 8 7.48 36.94 31.83
C LEU A 8 7.19 36.03 30.60
N GLN A 9 7.33 34.71 30.76
CA GLN A 9 6.26 33.70 30.97
C GLN A 9 5.60 33.23 29.68
N ASP A 10 5.71 31.92 29.46
CA ASP A 10 4.84 31.11 28.60
C ASP A 10 3.39 31.31 29.03
N GLU A 11 2.48 31.47 28.07
CA GLU A 11 1.21 30.74 28.07
C GLU A 11 0.54 30.78 26.70
N ASP A 12 -0.12 29.65 26.46
CA ASP A 12 -0.91 29.20 25.34
C ASP A 12 -2.03 30.17 24.94
N SER A 13 -2.28 30.32 23.63
CA SER A 13 -3.62 30.71 23.16
C SER A 13 -3.82 30.22 21.73
N SER A 14 -4.48 29.08 21.65
CA SER A 14 -5.30 28.63 20.53
C SER A 14 -6.02 29.78 19.83
N SER A 15 -5.89 29.85 18.51
CA SER A 15 -6.87 30.49 17.64
C SER A 15 -7.35 29.44 16.64
N GLU A 16 -8.43 28.78 17.01
CA GLU A 16 -9.32 28.05 16.09
C GLU A 16 -9.90 29.07 15.10
N ASP A 17 -9.48 28.98 13.83
CA ASP A 17 -10.20 29.61 12.71
C ASP A 17 -11.17 28.54 12.19
N ASP A 18 -12.36 28.50 12.81
CA ASP A 18 -13.53 27.79 12.30
C ASP A 18 -13.96 28.47 10.99
N ARG A 19 -13.54 27.87 9.87
CA ARG A 19 -14.15 28.15 8.57
C ARG A 19 -15.08 27.00 8.23
N GLU A 20 -16.30 27.15 8.73
CA GLU A 20 -17.48 26.43 8.28
C GLU A 20 -17.72 26.79 6.81
N LEU A 21 -17.21 25.95 5.91
CA LEU A 21 -17.52 26.01 4.48
C LEU A 21 -18.73 25.09 4.25
N GLU A 22 -19.92 25.67 4.33
CA GLU A 22 -21.12 25.11 3.69
C GLU A 22 -20.81 24.95 2.20
N HIS A 23 -20.60 23.70 1.76
CA HIS A 23 -20.52 23.38 0.34
C HIS A 23 -21.93 22.99 -0.12
N GLU A 24 -22.57 23.93 -0.81
CA GLU A 24 -23.75 23.68 -1.64
C GLU A 24 -23.48 22.48 -2.55
N GLU A 25 -24.37 21.47 -2.46
CA GLU A 25 -24.48 20.41 -3.47
C GLU A 25 -24.88 21.07 -4.80
N LEU A 26 -23.89 21.35 -5.64
CA LEU A 26 -24.12 21.64 -7.05
C LEU A 26 -24.48 20.32 -7.74
N THR A 27 -25.78 20.04 -7.76
CA THR A 27 -26.38 19.09 -8.70
C THR A 27 -26.04 19.55 -10.12
N PRO A 28 -25.45 18.71 -10.98
CA PRO A 28 -25.40 19.03 -12.40
C PRO A 28 -26.83 18.90 -12.94
N GLU A 29 -27.48 20.04 -13.20
CA GLU A 29 -28.63 20.11 -14.10
C GLU A 29 -28.16 19.57 -15.45
N VAL A 30 -28.64 18.37 -15.77
CA VAL A 30 -28.54 17.82 -17.11
C VAL A 30 -29.57 18.60 -17.91
N GLU A 31 -29.11 19.54 -18.73
CA GLU A 31 -29.93 20.09 -19.80
C GLU A 31 -30.29 18.91 -20.72
N GLU A 32 -31.52 18.44 -20.59
CA GLU A 32 -32.14 17.54 -21.56
C GLU A 32 -32.32 18.35 -22.85
N GLU A 33 -31.41 18.14 -23.81
CA GLU A 33 -31.68 18.48 -25.20
C GLU A 33 -32.84 17.58 -25.65
N GLU A 34 -34.06 18.13 -25.62
CA GLU A 34 -35.22 17.59 -26.31
C GLU A 34 -34.90 17.53 -27.81
N GLU A 35 -34.47 16.36 -28.30
CA GLU A 35 -34.44 16.08 -29.73
C GLU A 35 -35.89 16.08 -30.23
N GLU A 36 -36.21 17.08 -31.05
CA GLU A 36 -37.47 17.24 -31.77
C GLU A 36 -37.84 15.91 -32.45
N GLU A 37 -39.00 15.36 -32.08
CA GLU A 37 -39.65 14.28 -32.83
C GLU A 37 -39.99 14.85 -34.22
N GLU A 38 -39.23 14.46 -35.25
CA GLU A 38 -39.64 14.65 -36.64
C GLU A 38 -40.92 13.82 -36.84
N GLU A 39 -42.06 14.51 -36.84
CA GLU A 39 -43.34 13.99 -37.28
C GLU A 39 -43.17 13.48 -38.72
N GLU A 40 -43.24 12.16 -38.91
CA GLU A 40 -43.40 11.57 -40.25
C GLU A 40 -44.73 12.07 -40.80
N GLU A 41 -44.68 13.03 -41.72
CA GLU A 41 -45.83 13.43 -42.54
C GLU A 41 -46.31 12.20 -43.30
N GLU A 42 -47.50 11.70 -42.95
CA GLU A 42 -48.27 10.78 -43.78
C GLU A 42 -48.58 11.52 -45.10
N GLU A 43 -47.78 11.30 -46.14
CA GLU A 43 -48.15 11.66 -47.50
C GLU A 43 -49.38 10.84 -47.90
N GLU A 44 -50.56 11.47 -47.81
CA GLU A 44 -51.77 11.02 -48.48
C GLU A 44 -51.49 10.99 -50.00
N GLU A 45 -51.18 9.80 -50.54
CA GLU A 45 -51.17 9.58 -51.98
C GLU A 45 -52.60 9.79 -52.51
N GLU A 46 -52.84 10.95 -53.11
CA GLU A 46 -54.03 11.20 -53.93
C GLU A 46 -54.05 10.18 -55.09
N GLU A 47 -55.05 9.29 -55.07
CA GLU A 47 -55.40 8.42 -56.20
C GLU A 47 -55.82 9.29 -57.40
N GLU A 48 -54.87 9.71 -58.24
CA GLU A 48 -55.17 10.17 -59.58
C GLU A 48 -55.50 8.96 -60.48
N GLU A 49 -56.79 8.77 -60.76
CA GLU A 49 -57.29 7.98 -61.89
C GLU A 49 -56.68 8.51 -63.19
N ASN A 50 -55.57 7.91 -63.63
CA ASN A 50 -55.06 8.06 -64.98
C ASN A 50 -55.25 6.75 -65.74
N ASP A 51 -56.35 6.73 -66.50
CA ASP A 51 -56.66 5.79 -67.56
C ASP A 51 -55.53 5.77 -68.60
N TYR A 52 -54.61 4.81 -68.48
CA TYR A 52 -53.66 4.46 -69.53
C TYR A 52 -53.70 2.95 -69.81
N GLU A 53 -54.18 2.68 -71.01
CA GLU A 53 -54.12 1.48 -71.82
C GLU A 53 -52.99 0.48 -71.46
N ASP A 54 -53.43 -0.75 -71.21
CA ASP A 54 -52.76 -2.04 -71.46
C ASP A 54 -51.37 -1.97 -72.13
N VAL A 55 -50.32 -2.04 -71.30
CA VAL A 55 -48.97 -2.45 -71.73
C VAL A 55 -48.51 -3.62 -70.86
N HIS A 56 -48.95 -4.82 -71.23
CA HIS A 56 -48.34 -6.08 -70.83
C HIS A 56 -46.82 -6.08 -71.14
N GLY A 57 -45.95 -5.89 -70.14
CA GLY A 57 -44.52 -6.16 -70.34
C GLY A 57 -43.45 -5.64 -69.37
N LYS A 58 -43.74 -5.24 -68.12
CA LYS A 58 -42.70 -4.80 -67.14
C LYS A 58 -42.93 -5.21 -65.68
N ASP A 59 -43.64 -6.31 -65.47
CA ASP A 59 -44.00 -6.78 -64.12
C ASP A 59 -42.79 -7.30 -63.33
N ALA A 60 -41.83 -7.93 -64.01
CA ALA A 60 -40.70 -8.59 -63.36
C ALA A 60 -39.62 -7.62 -62.83
N GLU A 61 -39.33 -6.51 -63.55
CA GLU A 61 -38.32 -5.54 -63.11
C GLU A 61 -38.81 -4.71 -61.91
N MET A 62 -40.11 -4.41 -61.85
CA MET A 62 -40.73 -3.68 -60.73
C MET A 62 -40.79 -4.55 -59.47
N GLU A 63 -41.18 -5.82 -59.62
CA GLU A 63 -41.22 -6.79 -58.52
C GLU A 63 -39.80 -7.14 -57.98
N GLU A 64 -38.76 -7.05 -58.83
CA GLU A 64 -37.36 -7.18 -58.42
C GLU A 64 -36.87 -5.94 -57.67
N LEU A 65 -37.27 -4.74 -58.10
CA LEU A 65 -36.99 -3.48 -57.39
C LEU A 65 -37.63 -3.43 -56.00
N GLU A 66 -38.89 -3.86 -55.88
CA GLU A 66 -39.61 -3.94 -54.60
C GLU A 66 -38.93 -4.92 -53.64
N LYS A 67 -38.43 -6.06 -54.13
CA LYS A 67 -37.66 -7.02 -53.33
C LYS A 67 -36.35 -6.41 -52.85
N GLU A 68 -35.61 -5.70 -53.71
CA GLU A 68 -34.37 -5.02 -53.31
C GLU A 68 -34.64 -3.90 -52.28
N TYR A 69 -35.72 -3.15 -52.44
CA TYR A 69 -36.13 -2.12 -51.48
C TYR A 69 -36.49 -2.71 -50.11
N MET A 70 -37.27 -3.79 -50.08
CA MET A 70 -37.59 -4.50 -48.84
C MET A 70 -36.35 -5.11 -48.19
N GLU A 71 -35.38 -5.60 -48.96
CA GLU A 71 -34.10 -6.05 -48.43
C GLU A 71 -33.26 -4.92 -47.83
N LEU A 72 -33.26 -3.73 -48.45
CA LEU A 72 -32.58 -2.54 -47.95
C LEU A 72 -33.19 -2.05 -46.64
N GLN A 73 -34.52 -1.95 -46.56
CA GLN A 73 -35.22 -1.59 -45.31
C GLN A 73 -34.95 -2.60 -44.18
N ASN A 74 -34.93 -3.90 -44.47
CA ASN A 74 -34.58 -4.92 -43.48
C ASN A 74 -33.13 -4.78 -42.99
N LYS A 75 -32.17 -4.52 -43.91
CA LYS A 75 -30.76 -4.26 -43.56
C LYS A 75 -30.61 -3.01 -42.69
N GLU A 76 -31.39 -1.96 -42.97
CA GLU A 76 -31.41 -0.73 -42.18
C GLU A 76 -32.00 -0.95 -40.78
N GLN A 77 -33.13 -1.65 -40.67
CA GLN A 77 -33.70 -2.03 -39.37
C GLN A 77 -32.74 -2.89 -38.55
N ASP A 78 -32.04 -3.83 -39.17
CA ASP A 78 -31.04 -4.65 -38.49
C ASP A 78 -29.83 -3.81 -38.04
N LEU A 79 -29.40 -2.84 -38.84
CA LEU A 79 -28.32 -1.91 -38.46
C LEU A 79 -28.74 -1.03 -37.27
N LEU A 80 -29.97 -0.51 -37.27
CA LEU A 80 -30.53 0.26 -36.15
C LEU A 80 -30.69 -0.58 -34.88
N LYS A 81 -31.16 -1.83 -35.00
CA LYS A 81 -31.24 -2.77 -33.86
C LYS A 81 -29.85 -3.07 -33.28
N ASN A 82 -28.85 -3.30 -34.14
CA ASN A 82 -27.48 -3.50 -33.70
C ASN A 82 -26.90 -2.26 -33.01
N LEU A 83 -27.18 -1.07 -33.52
CA LEU A 83 -26.74 0.19 -32.91
C LEU A 83 -27.40 0.43 -31.54
N ARG A 84 -28.72 0.18 -31.42
CA ARG A 84 -29.44 0.24 -30.13
C ARG A 84 -28.89 -0.78 -29.13
N SER A 85 -28.67 -2.02 -29.56
CA SER A 85 -28.04 -3.06 -28.74
C SER A 85 -26.65 -2.64 -28.24
N HIS A 86 -25.84 -1.99 -29.08
CA HIS A 86 -24.54 -1.46 -28.68
C HIS A 86 -24.65 -0.32 -27.65
N LYS A 87 -25.61 0.60 -27.82
CA LYS A 87 -25.89 1.66 -26.83
C LYS A 87 -26.26 1.06 -25.47
N ASP A 88 -27.15 0.08 -25.44
CA ASP A 88 -27.58 -0.58 -24.21
C ASP A 88 -26.42 -1.34 -23.52
N GLU A 89 -25.61 -2.06 -24.30
CA GLU A 89 -24.41 -2.70 -23.79
C GLU A 89 -23.40 -1.71 -23.19
N ASP A 90 -23.21 -0.57 -23.85
CA ASP A 90 -22.26 0.45 -23.40
C ASP A 90 -22.77 1.17 -22.15
N LEU A 91 -24.09 1.36 -22.02
CA LEU A 91 -24.72 1.83 -20.79
C LEU A 91 -24.50 0.86 -19.63
N LEU A 92 -24.70 -0.45 -19.86
CA LEU A 92 -24.43 -1.49 -18.87
C LEU A 92 -22.94 -1.55 -18.48
N LYS A 93 -22.02 -1.43 -19.46
CA LYS A 93 -20.58 -1.34 -19.20
C LYS A 93 -20.25 -0.10 -18.37
N GLY A 94 -20.84 1.04 -18.69
CA GLY A 94 -20.70 2.28 -17.93
C GLY A 94 -21.11 2.11 -16.48
N GLN A 95 -22.27 1.50 -16.24
CA GLN A 95 -22.75 1.21 -14.88
C GLN A 95 -21.82 0.22 -14.15
N ALA A 96 -21.33 -0.81 -14.84
CA ALA A 96 -20.38 -1.75 -14.27
C ALA A 96 -19.07 -1.07 -13.84
N VAL A 97 -18.55 -0.14 -14.65
CA VAL A 97 -17.35 0.65 -14.32
C VAL A 97 -17.60 1.57 -13.11
N LYS A 98 -18.76 2.24 -13.04
CA LYS A 98 -19.14 3.05 -11.86
C LYS A 98 -19.15 2.20 -10.58
N ASN A 99 -19.77 1.02 -10.63
CA ASN A 99 -19.83 0.10 -9.49
C ASN A 99 -18.43 -0.42 -9.10
N GLN A 100 -17.59 -0.77 -10.07
CA GLN A 100 -16.21 -1.21 -9.82
C GLN A 100 -15.39 -0.11 -9.12
N LYS A 101 -15.52 1.14 -9.59
CA LYS A 101 -14.86 2.29 -8.96
C LYS A 101 -15.32 2.47 -7.52
N ALA A 102 -16.63 2.43 -7.27
CA ALA A 102 -17.17 2.54 -5.91
C ALA A 102 -16.64 1.44 -4.97
N LEU A 103 -16.57 0.20 -5.44
CA LEU A 103 -16.00 -0.91 -4.66
C LEU A 103 -14.50 -0.73 -4.38
N TRP A 104 -13.74 -0.26 -5.37
CA TRP A 104 -12.32 0.05 -5.22
C TRP A 104 -12.08 1.14 -4.19
N ASP A 105 -12.80 2.26 -4.30
CA ASP A 105 -12.67 3.40 -3.39
C ASP A 105 -13.00 2.99 -1.95
N LYS A 106 -14.06 2.20 -1.75
CA LYS A 106 -14.42 1.65 -0.43
C LYS A 106 -13.38 0.68 0.13
N THR A 107 -12.75 -0.12 -0.73
CA THR A 107 -11.68 -1.04 -0.32
C THR A 107 -10.43 -0.28 0.11
N LEU A 108 -10.08 0.81 -0.60
CA LEU A 108 -9.00 1.71 -0.20
C LEU A 108 -9.28 2.39 1.14
N GLU A 109 -10.50 2.87 1.34
CA GLU A 109 -10.95 3.45 2.61
C GLU A 109 -10.74 2.48 3.78
N PHE A 110 -11.16 1.21 3.64
CA PHE A 110 -10.91 0.18 4.66
C PHE A 110 -9.42 0.00 4.95
N ARG A 111 -8.58 -0.06 3.92
CA ARG A 111 -7.13 -0.18 4.09
C ARG A 111 -6.56 1.04 4.83
N PHE A 112 -7.02 2.25 4.54
CA PHE A 112 -6.55 3.47 5.20
C PHE A 112 -6.95 3.51 6.68
N LEU A 113 -8.18 3.12 7.01
CA LEU A 113 -8.66 3.02 8.39
C LEU A 113 -7.85 1.99 9.21
N LEU A 114 -7.44 0.88 8.59
CA LEU A 114 -6.62 -0.15 9.24
C LEU A 114 -5.17 0.28 9.49
N GLN A 115 -4.64 1.30 8.80
CA GLN A 115 -3.22 1.67 8.88
C GLN A 115 -2.76 1.99 10.30
N LYS A 116 -3.56 2.74 11.06
CA LYS A 116 -3.21 3.14 12.43
C LYS A 116 -3.21 1.95 13.38
N ALA A 117 -4.19 1.06 13.25
CA ALA A 117 -4.28 -0.16 14.04
C ALA A 117 -3.08 -1.08 13.75
N PHE A 118 -2.77 -1.30 12.47
CA PHE A 118 -1.59 -2.07 12.03
C PHE A 118 -0.27 -1.48 12.55
N SER A 119 -0.08 -0.16 12.43
CA SER A 119 1.15 0.49 12.92
C SER A 119 1.25 0.42 14.45
N SER A 120 0.12 0.42 15.16
CA SER A 120 0.07 0.36 16.62
C SER A 120 0.25 -1.06 17.16
N SER A 121 -0.14 -2.10 16.41
CA SER A 121 0.03 -3.49 16.83
C SER A 121 1.52 -3.87 16.99
N ASN A 122 2.40 -3.28 16.18
CA ASN A 122 3.86 -3.42 16.32
C ASN A 122 4.41 -2.94 17.68
N ARG A 123 3.64 -2.17 18.46
CA ARG A 123 4.06 -1.68 19.78
C ARG A 123 3.58 -2.57 20.93
N LEU A 124 2.70 -3.53 20.66
CA LEU A 124 2.16 -4.40 21.69
C LEU A 124 3.30 -5.25 22.31
N PRO A 125 3.30 -5.44 23.63
CA PRO A 125 4.23 -6.34 24.30
C PRO A 125 4.09 -7.76 23.73
N GLN A 126 5.22 -8.40 23.53
CA GLN A 126 5.29 -9.81 23.15
C GLN A 126 5.37 -10.69 24.40
N GLU A 127 5.23 -12.01 24.23
CA GLU A 127 5.48 -12.93 25.35
C GLU A 127 6.96 -12.92 25.77
N PRO A 128 7.29 -12.99 27.08
CA PRO A 128 6.39 -13.19 28.23
C PRO A 128 5.82 -11.90 28.86
N ASP A 129 6.21 -10.72 28.35
CA ASP A 129 5.82 -9.43 28.93
C ASP A 129 4.31 -9.20 28.83
N ARG A 130 3.69 -9.64 27.73
CA ARG A 130 2.24 -9.57 27.53
C ARG A 130 1.49 -10.23 28.69
N SER A 131 1.81 -11.50 29.00
CA SER A 131 1.21 -12.21 30.14
C SER A 131 1.47 -11.49 31.45
N SER A 132 2.69 -10.99 31.66
CA SER A 132 3.03 -10.25 32.89
C SER A 132 2.18 -8.98 33.07
N PHE A 133 1.90 -8.25 31.98
CA PHE A 133 1.01 -7.08 32.02
C PHE A 133 -0.44 -7.48 32.31
N CYS A 134 -0.96 -8.54 31.68
CA CYS A 134 -2.31 -9.04 31.94
C CYS A 134 -2.49 -9.54 33.38
N ASP A 135 -1.49 -10.24 33.91
CA ASP A 135 -1.52 -10.77 35.29
C ASP A 135 -1.40 -9.66 36.34
N SER A 136 -0.79 -8.53 35.98
CA SER A 136 -0.58 -7.38 36.88
C SER A 136 -1.78 -6.43 36.94
N ASP A 137 -2.55 -6.30 35.85
CA ASP A 137 -3.68 -5.37 35.76
C ASP A 137 -4.86 -6.02 35.00
N GLU A 138 -5.96 -6.24 35.72
CA GLU A 138 -7.19 -6.79 35.16
C GLU A 138 -7.77 -5.93 34.03
N GLY A 139 -7.63 -4.60 34.12
CA GLY A 139 -8.06 -3.68 33.06
C GLY A 139 -7.30 -3.89 31.76
N VAL A 140 -6.00 -4.22 31.85
CA VAL A 140 -5.18 -4.58 30.69
C VAL A 140 -5.64 -5.92 30.11
N ASN A 141 -5.92 -6.91 30.95
CA ASN A 141 -6.42 -8.21 30.52
C ASN A 141 -7.75 -8.09 29.75
N VAL A 142 -8.72 -7.33 30.29
CA VAL A 142 -10.00 -7.04 29.62
C VAL A 142 -9.76 -6.32 28.29
N ALA A 143 -8.90 -5.30 28.26
CA ALA A 143 -8.61 -4.57 27.02
C ALA A 143 -7.98 -5.46 25.93
N TYR A 144 -7.13 -6.43 26.30
CA TYR A 144 -6.61 -7.44 25.35
C TYR A 144 -7.71 -8.36 24.82
N SER A 145 -8.59 -8.83 25.70
CA SER A 145 -9.73 -9.67 25.31
C SER A 145 -10.65 -8.94 24.33
N ASP A 146 -10.93 -7.66 24.60
CA ASP A 146 -11.74 -6.80 23.73
C ASP A 146 -11.04 -6.54 22.38
N LEU A 147 -9.73 -6.28 22.39
CA LEU A 147 -8.93 -6.12 21.17
C LEU A 147 -8.97 -7.38 20.29
N ILE A 148 -8.77 -8.55 20.88
CA ILE A 148 -8.83 -9.84 20.15
C ILE A 148 -10.23 -10.04 19.58
N THR A 149 -11.27 -9.83 20.38
CA THR A 149 -12.67 -10.02 19.97
C THR A 149 -13.05 -9.06 18.84
N SER A 150 -12.68 -7.79 18.97
CA SER A 150 -12.93 -6.77 17.93
C SER A 150 -12.16 -7.09 16.65
N SER A 151 -10.90 -7.53 16.75
CA SER A 151 -10.08 -7.87 15.59
C SER A 151 -10.64 -9.08 14.84
N LYS A 152 -11.08 -10.11 15.56
CA LYS A 152 -11.75 -11.28 14.97
C LYS A 152 -13.04 -10.88 14.26
N LYS A 153 -13.90 -10.09 14.90
CA LYS A 153 -15.14 -9.61 14.29
C LYS A 153 -14.89 -8.81 13.00
N THR A 154 -13.86 -7.96 12.99
CA THR A 154 -13.45 -7.22 11.78
C THR A 154 -12.99 -8.17 10.68
N LEU A 155 -12.18 -9.18 11.01
CA LEU A 155 -11.75 -10.20 10.04
C LEU A 155 -12.95 -10.97 9.47
N ASP A 156 -13.87 -11.43 10.32
CA ASP A 156 -15.07 -12.15 9.91
C ASP A 156 -15.92 -11.30 8.94
N SER A 157 -16.13 -10.02 9.27
CA SER A 157 -16.86 -9.10 8.38
C SER A 157 -16.18 -8.90 7.02
N LEU A 158 -14.84 -8.87 6.98
CA LEU A 158 -14.08 -8.79 5.73
C LEU A 158 -14.19 -10.08 4.91
N LEU A 159 -14.17 -11.24 5.56
CA LEU A 159 -14.34 -12.53 4.91
C LEU A 159 -15.77 -12.72 4.36
N GLU A 160 -16.79 -12.32 5.13
CA GLU A 160 -18.19 -12.30 4.68
C GLU A 160 -18.39 -11.39 3.46
N LEU A 161 -17.78 -10.19 3.48
CA LEU A 161 -17.80 -9.30 2.32
C LEU A 161 -17.12 -9.94 1.10
N GLN A 162 -15.97 -10.59 1.29
CA GLN A 162 -15.29 -11.30 0.20
C GLN A 162 -16.16 -12.43 -0.38
N GLU A 163 -16.78 -13.26 0.46
CA GLU A 163 -17.69 -14.31 -0.01
C GLU A 163 -18.87 -13.72 -0.79
N ALA A 164 -19.50 -12.65 -0.27
CA ALA A 164 -20.59 -11.98 -0.95
C ALA A 164 -20.18 -11.42 -2.32
N LEU A 165 -18.98 -10.85 -2.44
CA LEU A 165 -18.43 -10.37 -3.71
C LEU A 165 -18.14 -11.52 -4.68
N LEU A 166 -17.69 -12.67 -4.18
CA LEU A 166 -17.46 -13.88 -4.98
C LEU A 166 -18.78 -14.45 -5.52
N ASP A 167 -19.80 -14.57 -4.67
CA ASP A 167 -21.12 -15.10 -5.05
C ASP A 167 -21.81 -14.26 -6.12
N LYS A 168 -21.59 -12.93 -6.09
CA LYS A 168 -22.10 -12.01 -7.10
C LYS A 168 -21.30 -12.04 -8.41
N ASN A 169 -20.18 -12.79 -8.48
CA ASN A 169 -19.37 -12.92 -9.67
C ASN A 169 -19.22 -14.38 -10.14
N PRO A 170 -20.20 -14.90 -10.90
CA PRO A 170 -20.17 -16.28 -11.39
C PRO A 170 -18.99 -16.60 -12.33
N SER A 171 -18.28 -15.61 -12.86
CA SER A 171 -17.06 -15.84 -13.64
C SER A 171 -15.93 -16.42 -12.78
N ILE A 172 -15.93 -16.15 -11.47
CA ILE A 172 -14.91 -16.65 -10.55
C ILE A 172 -15.08 -18.16 -10.31
N THR A 173 -16.32 -18.61 -10.11
CA THR A 173 -16.64 -20.04 -9.92
C THR A 173 -16.46 -20.87 -11.20
N GLN A 174 -16.63 -20.26 -12.38
CA GLN A 174 -16.30 -20.92 -13.65
C GLN A 174 -14.79 -21.05 -13.87
N ALA A 175 -14.01 -20.04 -13.43
CA ALA A 175 -12.56 -20.03 -13.62
C ALA A 175 -11.84 -21.10 -12.79
N THR A 176 -12.40 -21.53 -11.66
CA THR A 176 -11.90 -22.59 -10.77
C THR A 176 -12.21 -24.00 -11.30
N ASN A 177 -13.36 -24.21 -11.94
CA ASN A 177 -13.78 -25.53 -12.46
C ASN A 177 -13.08 -25.95 -13.76
N GLY A 178 -12.50 -25.00 -14.51
CA GLY A 178 -11.87 -25.27 -15.81
C GLY A 178 -10.48 -25.92 -15.77
N ASN A 179 -9.90 -26.22 -14.60
CA ASN A 179 -8.56 -26.81 -14.50
C ASN A 179 -8.39 -27.75 -13.29
N PRO A 180 -8.95 -28.97 -13.33
CA PRO A 180 -8.87 -29.93 -12.21
C PRO A 180 -7.46 -30.51 -11.99
N GLY A 181 -6.48 -30.20 -12.86
CA GLY A 181 -5.16 -30.85 -12.86
C GLY A 181 -4.02 -30.16 -12.10
N GLN A 182 -4.20 -28.93 -11.58
CA GLN A 182 -3.08 -28.16 -10.98
C GLN A 182 -3.33 -27.62 -9.56
N SER A 183 -4.57 -27.61 -9.07
CA SER A 183 -4.89 -27.08 -7.73
C SER A 183 -4.44 -27.99 -6.57
N SER A 184 -4.14 -29.27 -6.85
CA SER A 184 -3.85 -30.27 -5.81
C SER A 184 -2.43 -30.25 -5.23
N LYS A 185 -1.50 -29.43 -5.75
CA LYS A 185 -0.12 -29.38 -5.21
C LYS A 185 0.07 -28.45 -4.01
N GLY A 186 -0.88 -27.56 -3.72
CA GLY A 186 -0.81 -26.66 -2.55
C GLY A 186 -1.37 -27.26 -1.25
N LEU A 187 -2.12 -28.37 -1.33
CA LEU A 187 -2.81 -28.96 -0.19
C LEU A 187 -1.89 -29.80 0.72
N GLU A 188 -0.76 -30.31 0.19
CA GLU A 188 0.16 -31.17 0.94
C GLU A 188 1.11 -30.41 1.89
N THR A 189 1.28 -29.09 1.73
CA THR A 189 2.12 -28.28 2.63
C THR A 189 1.45 -27.89 3.95
N SER A 190 0.14 -28.12 4.10
CA SER A 190 -0.64 -27.67 5.26
C SER A 190 -0.65 -28.62 6.45
N LYS A 191 -0.10 -29.85 6.35
CA LYS A 191 -0.17 -30.84 7.44
C LYS A 191 0.78 -30.60 8.63
N ASN A 192 1.53 -29.49 8.66
CA ASN A 192 2.54 -29.22 9.69
C ASN A 192 2.30 -27.97 10.55
N LEU A 193 1.12 -27.35 10.49
CA LEU A 193 0.80 -26.18 11.31
C LEU A 193 -0.20 -26.60 12.41
N ASP A 194 0.34 -27.11 13.51
CA ASP A 194 -0.43 -27.42 14.73
C ASP A 194 -0.30 -26.24 15.72
N VAL A 195 -1.05 -25.16 15.52
CA VAL A 195 -1.35 -24.15 16.56
C VAL A 195 -2.69 -23.46 16.23
N LYS A 196 -3.54 -23.28 17.23
CA LYS A 196 -4.89 -22.65 17.24
C LYS A 196 -5.08 -21.31 16.47
N GLY A 197 -4.02 -20.67 15.95
CA GLY A 197 -4.10 -19.50 15.05
C GLY A 197 -4.08 -19.86 13.56
N ASP A 198 -4.09 -21.15 13.24
CA ASP A 198 -4.03 -21.66 11.87
C ASP A 198 -5.41 -21.71 11.21
N GLU A 199 -6.51 -21.70 11.97
CA GLU A 199 -7.87 -21.77 11.41
C GLU A 199 -8.27 -20.48 10.69
N GLU A 200 -8.08 -19.32 11.31
CA GLU A 200 -8.36 -18.02 10.67
C GLU A 200 -7.48 -17.81 9.43
N TRP A 201 -6.21 -18.20 9.51
CA TRP A 201 -5.28 -18.10 8.39
C TRP A 201 -5.62 -19.08 7.25
N GLN A 202 -6.09 -20.28 7.61
CA GLN A 202 -6.58 -21.26 6.65
C GLN A 202 -7.82 -20.75 5.91
N GLN A 203 -8.76 -20.07 6.58
CA GLN A 203 -9.92 -19.45 5.93
C GLN A 203 -9.50 -18.38 4.90
N ILE A 204 -8.59 -17.48 5.29
CA ILE A 204 -8.03 -16.46 4.40
C ILE A 204 -7.34 -17.11 3.20
N TYR A 205 -6.53 -18.15 3.44
CA TYR A 205 -5.84 -18.88 2.38
C TYR A 205 -6.79 -19.57 1.40
N GLN A 206 -7.85 -20.21 1.91
CA GLN A 206 -8.88 -20.85 1.08
C GLN A 206 -9.59 -19.83 0.19
N MET A 207 -9.95 -18.67 0.75
CA MET A 207 -10.57 -17.58 0.01
C MET A 207 -9.64 -17.07 -1.12
N HIS A 208 -8.37 -16.81 -0.80
CA HIS A 208 -7.37 -16.40 -1.79
C HIS A 208 -7.14 -17.46 -2.87
N SER A 209 -7.18 -18.74 -2.51
CA SER A 209 -7.01 -19.85 -3.45
C SER A 209 -8.19 -19.95 -4.42
N ARG A 210 -9.42 -19.69 -3.97
CA ARG A 210 -10.62 -19.67 -4.83
C ARG A 210 -10.56 -18.55 -5.87
N ILE A 211 -10.09 -17.36 -5.50
CA ILE A 211 -10.03 -16.22 -6.43
C ILE A 211 -8.81 -16.25 -7.36
N ALA A 212 -7.72 -16.93 -6.97
CA ALA A 212 -6.45 -16.88 -7.71
C ALA A 212 -6.57 -17.20 -9.22
N PRO A 213 -7.27 -18.26 -9.67
CA PRO A 213 -7.37 -18.56 -11.10
C PRO A 213 -8.07 -17.46 -11.90
N PHE A 214 -9.10 -16.84 -11.32
CA PHE A 214 -9.81 -15.73 -11.95
C PHE A 214 -8.95 -14.46 -11.99
N ARG A 215 -8.31 -14.13 -10.86
CA ARG A 215 -7.39 -12.99 -10.73
C ARG A 215 -6.30 -13.07 -11.78
N ASP A 216 -5.58 -14.20 -11.86
CA ASP A 216 -4.44 -14.36 -12.75
C ASP A 216 -4.87 -14.27 -14.22
N LYS A 217 -5.95 -14.98 -14.61
CA LYS A 217 -6.54 -14.88 -15.96
C LYS A 217 -6.94 -13.45 -16.32
N SER A 218 -7.56 -12.73 -15.39
CA SER A 218 -8.06 -11.37 -15.62
C SER A 218 -6.92 -10.37 -15.75
N ILE A 219 -5.95 -10.39 -14.84
CA ILE A 219 -4.77 -9.52 -14.88
C ILE A 219 -4.00 -9.73 -16.18
N ASP A 220 -3.73 -10.99 -16.56
CA ASP A 220 -2.97 -11.28 -17.77
C ASP A 220 -3.75 -10.90 -19.04
N LYS A 221 -5.08 -11.02 -19.04
CA LYS A 221 -5.94 -10.53 -20.14
C LYS A 221 -5.82 -9.01 -20.29
N TRP A 222 -5.90 -8.26 -19.19
CA TRP A 222 -5.81 -6.80 -19.22
C TRP A 222 -4.41 -6.30 -19.53
N GLN A 223 -3.36 -6.98 -19.07
CA GLN A 223 -1.99 -6.75 -19.48
C GLN A 223 -1.87 -6.80 -21.01
N ARG A 224 -2.27 -7.94 -21.62
CA ARG A 224 -2.17 -8.13 -23.08
C ARG A 224 -2.97 -7.09 -23.84
N LYS A 225 -4.20 -6.80 -23.40
CA LYS A 225 -5.04 -5.78 -24.03
C LYS A 225 -4.39 -4.40 -23.99
N THR A 226 -3.77 -4.04 -22.87
CA THR A 226 -3.07 -2.76 -22.70
C THR A 226 -1.81 -2.69 -23.57
N GLU A 227 -1.03 -3.77 -23.64
CA GLU A 227 0.17 -3.84 -24.48
C GLU A 227 -0.14 -3.71 -25.97
N VAL A 228 -1.24 -4.32 -26.43
CA VAL A 228 -1.73 -4.21 -27.80
C VAL A 228 -2.23 -2.80 -28.08
N SER A 229 -3.06 -2.24 -27.20
CA SER A 229 -3.64 -0.90 -27.38
C SER A 229 -2.62 0.23 -27.36
N THR A 230 -1.52 0.08 -26.61
CA THR A 230 -0.48 1.11 -26.47
C THR A 230 0.68 0.95 -27.47
N GLY A 231 0.66 -0.10 -28.31
CA GLY A 231 1.78 -0.46 -29.18
C GLY A 231 3.08 -0.82 -28.44
N ALA A 232 3.02 -0.96 -27.10
CA ALA A 232 4.18 -1.21 -26.25
C ALA A 232 4.84 -2.58 -26.54
N ALA A 233 4.07 -3.54 -27.07
CA ALA A 233 4.58 -4.82 -27.52
C ALA A 233 5.68 -4.70 -28.60
N ALA A 234 5.60 -3.69 -29.48
CA ALA A 234 6.61 -3.46 -30.52
C ALA A 234 7.90 -2.80 -29.99
N ILE A 235 7.80 -2.00 -28.92
CA ILE A 235 8.92 -1.22 -28.36
C ILE A 235 9.68 -2.03 -27.29
N LYS A 236 9.00 -2.92 -26.55
CA LYS A 236 9.55 -3.61 -25.36
C LYS A 236 10.12 -5.01 -25.62
N GLY A 237 10.05 -5.53 -26.85
CA GLY A 237 10.42 -6.91 -27.21
C GLY A 237 11.85 -7.38 -26.89
N LYS A 238 12.74 -6.51 -26.41
CA LYS A 238 14.14 -6.85 -26.04
C LYS A 238 14.35 -7.25 -24.58
N LEU A 239 13.36 -7.11 -23.69
CA LEU A 239 13.51 -7.43 -22.27
C LEU A 239 12.63 -8.63 -21.87
N ARG A 240 13.26 -9.75 -21.49
CA ARG A 240 12.57 -11.00 -21.12
C ARG A 240 11.55 -10.86 -20.00
N ALA A 241 11.78 -9.94 -19.06
CA ALA A 241 10.85 -9.67 -17.96
C ALA A 241 9.52 -9.06 -18.44
N PHE A 242 9.51 -8.34 -19.57
CA PHE A 242 8.31 -7.68 -20.11
C PHE A 242 7.53 -8.56 -21.09
N ASN A 243 8.05 -9.73 -21.46
CA ASN A 243 7.37 -10.70 -22.33
C ASN A 243 6.69 -11.83 -21.53
N GLN A 244 6.69 -11.76 -20.20
CA GLN A 244 6.04 -12.72 -19.31
C GLN A 244 4.73 -12.14 -18.79
N ASN A 245 3.76 -13.03 -18.55
CA ASN A 245 2.51 -12.66 -17.90
C ASN A 245 2.81 -12.12 -16.49
N ILE A 246 2.07 -11.12 -16.03
CA ILE A 246 2.23 -10.56 -14.67
C ILE A 246 2.10 -11.68 -13.62
N SER A 247 1.15 -12.59 -13.79
CA SER A 247 0.97 -13.75 -12.91
C SER A 247 2.25 -14.60 -12.78
N GLU A 248 2.94 -14.88 -13.90
CA GLU A 248 4.19 -15.64 -13.94
C GLU A 248 5.36 -14.88 -13.29
N GLN A 249 5.42 -13.56 -13.51
CA GLN A 249 6.44 -12.71 -12.88
C GLN A 249 6.29 -12.70 -11.36
N VAL A 250 5.05 -12.53 -10.87
CA VAL A 250 4.73 -12.59 -9.45
C VAL A 250 5.07 -13.99 -8.91
N ALA A 251 4.63 -15.06 -9.58
CA ALA A 251 4.93 -16.41 -9.16
C ALA A 251 6.44 -16.70 -9.10
N ALA A 252 7.23 -16.19 -10.05
CA ALA A 252 8.68 -16.33 -10.06
C ALA A 252 9.34 -15.60 -8.88
N TYR A 253 8.87 -14.39 -8.55
CA TYR A 253 9.34 -13.62 -7.41
C TYR A 253 8.96 -14.30 -6.08
N MET A 254 7.75 -14.84 -6.00
CA MET A 254 7.25 -15.55 -4.82
C MET A 254 7.91 -16.92 -4.57
N ARG A 255 8.77 -17.43 -5.47
CA ARG A 255 9.59 -18.63 -5.21
C ARG A 255 10.61 -18.42 -4.10
N ASP A 256 11.11 -17.19 -3.96
CA ASP A 256 12.00 -16.80 -2.86
C ASP A 256 11.61 -15.40 -2.35
N PRO A 257 10.58 -15.31 -1.48
CA PRO A 257 10.09 -14.03 -0.96
C PRO A 257 11.00 -13.47 0.13
N SER A 258 12.10 -14.14 0.48
CA SER A 258 12.95 -13.81 1.63
C SER A 258 13.43 -12.37 1.61
N ARG A 259 13.81 -11.86 0.43
CA ARG A 259 14.26 -10.46 0.28
C ARG A 259 13.13 -9.46 0.56
N MET A 260 11.91 -9.75 0.09
CA MET A 260 10.75 -8.89 0.32
C MET A 260 10.37 -8.89 1.80
N ILE A 261 10.28 -10.07 2.41
CA ILE A 261 9.96 -10.23 3.83
C ILE A 261 10.96 -9.43 4.69
N LYS A 262 12.26 -9.58 4.44
CA LYS A 262 13.30 -8.83 5.16
C LYS A 262 13.22 -7.31 4.96
N GLN A 263 12.75 -6.84 3.80
CA GLN A 263 12.55 -5.42 3.54
C GLN A 263 11.34 -4.86 4.31
N MET A 264 10.33 -5.69 4.55
CA MET A 264 9.15 -5.33 5.35
C MET A 264 9.37 -5.48 6.86
N GLN A 265 10.39 -6.21 7.31
CA GLN A 265 10.64 -6.39 8.75
C GLN A 265 11.30 -5.15 9.37
N LEU A 266 10.73 -4.66 10.47
CA LEU A 266 11.27 -3.55 11.25
C LEU A 266 12.30 -4.05 12.26
N ARG A 267 13.22 -3.17 12.66
CA ARG A 267 14.13 -3.46 13.79
C ARG A 267 13.44 -3.09 15.09
N ARG A 268 13.61 -3.91 16.14
CA ARG A 268 13.09 -3.60 17.49
C ARG A 268 13.49 -2.21 17.97
N SER A 269 14.72 -1.77 17.68
CA SER A 269 15.22 -0.43 18.05
C SER A 269 14.47 0.74 17.39
N THR A 270 13.70 0.49 16.32
CA THR A 270 12.94 1.53 15.59
C THR A 270 11.52 1.70 16.11
N VAL A 271 11.02 0.74 16.89
CA VAL A 271 9.66 0.71 17.41
C VAL A 271 9.70 0.71 18.93
N GLY A 272 8.98 1.64 19.56
CA GLY A 272 8.80 1.63 21.01
C GLY A 272 7.80 0.56 21.43
N ILE A 273 8.27 -0.67 21.58
CA ILE A 273 7.50 -1.82 22.09
C ILE A 273 7.31 -1.65 23.60
N PHE A 274 6.09 -1.80 24.10
CA PHE A 274 5.84 -1.76 25.54
C PHE A 274 6.47 -2.96 26.25
N GLY A 275 7.04 -2.75 27.44
CA GLY A 275 7.76 -3.79 28.19
C GLY A 275 9.22 -3.99 27.77
N ALA A 276 9.59 -3.58 26.56
CA ALA A 276 10.99 -3.64 26.13
C ALA A 276 11.85 -2.64 26.92
N VAL A 277 12.76 -3.16 27.74
CA VAL A 277 13.80 -2.35 28.38
C VAL A 277 14.81 -1.95 27.29
N PRO A 278 15.08 -0.65 27.08
CA PRO A 278 16.16 -0.25 26.20
C PRO A 278 17.46 -0.79 26.79
N ASP A 279 18.16 -1.66 26.04
CA ASP A 279 19.49 -2.12 26.42
C ASP A 279 20.45 -0.91 26.45
N ASP A 280 20.59 -0.30 27.63
CA ASP A 280 21.63 0.66 27.92
C ASP A 280 22.91 -0.13 28.26
N VAL A 281 23.81 -0.20 27.28
CA VAL A 281 25.25 -0.49 27.45
C VAL A 281 25.58 -1.88 28.04
N GLY A 282 25.62 -2.95 27.21
CA GLY A 282 26.40 -4.12 27.64
C GLY A 282 26.33 -5.44 26.87
N SER A 283 25.27 -5.77 26.12
CA SER A 283 25.15 -7.10 25.51
C SER A 283 25.47 -7.11 24.01
N SER A 284 26.74 -6.91 23.70
CA SER A 284 27.32 -7.08 22.34
C SER A 284 27.38 -8.54 21.88
N ARG A 285 26.45 -9.41 22.33
CA ARG A 285 26.42 -10.84 21.97
C ARG A 285 25.16 -11.27 21.21
N GLU A 286 24.06 -10.53 21.29
CA GLU A 286 22.82 -10.88 20.58
C GLU A 286 22.52 -9.91 19.41
N GLU A 287 23.09 -8.70 19.42
CA GLU A 287 22.96 -7.74 18.32
C GLU A 287 23.66 -8.19 17.02
N GLU A 288 24.58 -9.16 17.08
CA GLU A 288 25.19 -9.76 15.88
C GLU A 288 24.32 -10.83 15.21
N VAL A 289 23.26 -11.33 15.87
CA VAL A 289 22.45 -12.46 15.35
C VAL A 289 21.34 -11.99 14.39
N HIS A 290 20.92 -10.73 14.46
CA HIS A 290 19.86 -10.18 13.60
C HIS A 290 20.31 -8.88 12.90
N ALA A 291 21.17 -9.03 11.89
CA ALA A 291 21.34 -7.97 10.89
C ALA A 291 20.04 -7.73 10.08
N ASP A 292 19.19 -8.76 9.99
CA ASP A 292 17.82 -8.71 9.46
C ASP A 292 16.81 -8.25 10.53
N GLY A 293 15.66 -7.73 10.10
CA GLY A 293 14.61 -7.22 10.99
C GLY A 293 13.95 -8.29 11.87
N ASP A 294 13.10 -7.84 12.80
CA ASP A 294 12.30 -8.70 13.68
C ASP A 294 11.11 -9.28 12.88
N PRO A 295 10.92 -10.61 12.83
CA PRO A 295 9.80 -11.25 12.13
C PRO A 295 8.41 -10.82 12.62
N GLU A 296 8.29 -10.43 13.88
CA GLU A 296 7.02 -10.03 14.50
C GLU A 296 6.66 -8.55 14.23
N LEU A 297 7.58 -7.77 13.64
CA LEU A 297 7.38 -6.35 13.37
C LEU A 297 7.36 -6.09 11.85
N LEU A 298 6.23 -5.62 11.34
CA LEU A 298 6.02 -5.43 9.91
C LEU A 298 5.81 -3.96 9.53
N ASP A 299 6.42 -3.53 8.44
CA ASP A 299 6.28 -2.23 7.80
C ASP A 299 5.89 -2.40 6.33
N ASP A 300 4.67 -2.01 6.02
CA ASP A 300 4.13 -1.97 4.67
C ASP A 300 3.96 -0.52 4.16
N SER A 301 4.63 0.45 4.79
CA SER A 301 4.50 1.88 4.48
C SER A 301 4.76 2.19 3.00
N GLU A 302 5.65 1.45 2.33
CA GLU A 302 5.90 1.63 0.90
C GLU A 302 4.67 1.29 0.06
N PHE A 303 3.98 0.19 0.38
CA PHE A 303 2.75 -0.22 -0.28
C PHE A 303 1.60 0.74 0.05
N TYR A 304 1.44 1.08 1.34
CA TYR A 304 0.43 2.05 1.79
C TYR A 304 0.58 3.41 1.09
N GLN A 305 1.81 3.92 0.97
CA GLN A 305 2.08 5.18 0.28
C GLN A 305 1.78 5.11 -1.21
N GLN A 306 2.02 3.96 -1.85
CA GLN A 306 1.66 3.76 -3.24
C GLN A 306 0.13 3.79 -3.42
N LEU A 307 -0.63 3.14 -2.54
CA LEU A 307 -2.09 3.20 -2.55
C LEU A 307 -2.63 4.61 -2.31
N LEU A 308 -2.05 5.35 -1.36
CA LEU A 308 -2.41 6.76 -1.13
C LEU A 308 -2.13 7.63 -2.36
N LYS A 309 -0.96 7.43 -2.99
CA LYS A 309 -0.59 8.17 -4.18
C LYS A 309 -1.61 7.93 -5.30
N GLU A 310 -1.92 6.67 -5.57
CA GLU A 310 -2.90 6.29 -6.60
C GLU A 310 -4.28 6.86 -6.27
N PHE A 311 -4.71 6.80 -5.01
CA PHE A 311 -5.96 7.40 -4.56
C PHE A 311 -6.00 8.91 -4.85
N PHE A 312 -4.97 9.68 -4.49
CA PHE A 312 -4.95 11.12 -4.77
C PHE A 312 -4.90 11.46 -6.26
N GLU A 313 -4.21 10.64 -7.06
CA GLU A 313 -4.19 10.79 -8.53
C GLU A 313 -5.59 10.65 -9.15
N THR A 314 -6.52 9.95 -8.51
CA THR A 314 -7.92 9.84 -8.99
C THR A 314 -8.78 11.09 -8.78
N PHE A 315 -8.43 11.96 -7.83
CA PHE A 315 -9.18 13.19 -7.53
C PHE A 315 -8.57 14.43 -8.19
N ASP A 316 -7.24 14.52 -8.19
CA ASP A 316 -6.53 15.62 -8.82
C ASP A 316 -5.24 15.12 -9.51
N PRO A 317 -5.25 14.98 -10.85
CA PRO A 317 -4.07 14.60 -11.63
C PRO A 317 -2.87 15.54 -11.43
N ASN A 318 -3.13 16.82 -11.11
CA ASN A 318 -2.11 17.85 -10.92
C ASN A 318 -1.56 17.91 -9.49
N SER A 319 -2.23 17.28 -8.51
CA SER A 319 -1.79 17.21 -7.10
C SER A 319 -0.76 16.10 -6.83
N SER A 320 -0.54 15.21 -7.81
CA SER A 320 0.30 14.02 -7.67
C SER A 320 1.74 14.34 -7.26
N GLU A 321 2.37 15.40 -7.79
CA GLU A 321 3.73 15.78 -7.43
C GLU A 321 3.82 16.34 -6.00
N THR A 322 2.90 17.21 -5.59
CA THR A 322 2.97 17.87 -4.27
C THR A 322 2.68 16.88 -3.15
N ALA A 323 1.68 16.01 -3.31
CA ALA A 323 1.40 14.89 -2.41
C ALA A 323 2.57 13.90 -2.36
N PHE A 324 3.18 13.57 -3.50
CA PHE A 324 4.35 12.71 -3.57
C PHE A 324 5.56 13.30 -2.85
N TYR A 325 5.88 14.59 -3.06
CA TYR A 325 6.98 15.25 -2.37
C TYR A 325 6.72 15.38 -0.86
N ALA A 326 5.47 15.55 -0.42
CA ALA A 326 5.11 15.54 1.00
C ALA A 326 5.33 14.15 1.63
N LEU A 327 4.87 13.08 0.98
CA LEU A 327 5.04 11.69 1.43
C LEU A 327 6.52 11.26 1.40
N GLN A 328 7.28 11.68 0.39
CA GLN A 328 8.70 11.38 0.28
C GLN A 328 9.56 12.15 1.29
N ARG A 329 9.08 13.29 1.81
CA ARG A 329 9.71 14.02 2.93
C ARG A 329 9.46 13.34 4.28
N LEU A 330 8.36 12.61 4.44
CA LEU A 330 8.07 11.79 5.62
C LEU A 330 8.94 10.53 5.69
N LYS A 331 9.47 10.05 4.55
CA LYS A 331 10.54 9.04 4.55
C LYS A 331 11.75 9.66 5.26
N THR A 332 12.02 9.21 6.49
CA THR A 332 13.24 9.56 7.20
C THR A 332 14.40 9.06 6.35
N LYS A 333 15.03 9.98 5.60
CA LYS A 333 16.26 9.64 4.88
C LYS A 333 17.19 9.06 5.94
N LYS A 334 17.61 7.79 5.77
CA LYS A 334 18.66 7.13 6.57
C LYS A 334 19.95 7.91 6.36
N ARG A 335 20.04 9.10 6.95
CA ARG A 335 21.23 9.91 6.98
C ARG A 335 22.17 9.12 7.87
N LYS A 336 23.26 8.62 7.29
CA LYS A 336 24.37 8.09 8.09
C LYS A 336 24.60 9.08 9.22
N ILE A 337 24.67 8.58 10.45
CA ILE A 337 25.02 9.38 11.62
C ILE A 337 26.46 9.83 11.40
N VAL A 338 26.61 10.96 10.73
CA VAL A 338 27.89 11.60 10.49
C VAL A 338 28.14 12.47 11.70
N ASP A 339 29.25 12.23 12.38
CA ASP A 339 29.68 13.04 13.50
C ASP A 339 29.87 14.50 13.07
N ARG A 340 28.88 15.34 13.35
CA ARG A 340 28.88 16.77 12.96
C ARG A 340 29.99 17.56 13.67
N ARG A 341 30.48 17.07 14.81
CA ARG A 341 31.63 17.63 15.54
C ARG A 341 32.98 17.18 14.98
N ALA A 342 33.02 16.15 14.14
CA ALA A 342 34.25 15.76 13.45
C ALA A 342 34.67 16.77 12.36
N SER A 343 33.74 17.61 11.89
CA SER A 343 34.07 18.72 11.02
C SER A 343 34.83 19.82 11.80
N LYS A 344 35.94 20.32 11.24
CA LYS A 344 36.72 21.44 11.78
C LYS A 344 37.40 21.18 13.15
N SER A 345 37.95 19.99 13.34
CA SER A 345 38.87 19.66 14.44
C SER A 345 38.29 19.80 15.86
N ARG A 346 36.96 19.74 16.01
CA ARG A 346 36.29 19.86 17.34
C ARG A 346 36.22 18.54 18.11
N LYS A 347 36.68 17.44 17.48
CA LYS A 347 36.84 16.12 18.10
C LYS A 347 38.25 15.63 17.85
N ILE A 348 38.92 15.18 18.92
CA ILE A 348 40.25 14.57 18.84
C ILE A 348 40.13 13.25 18.08
N ARG A 349 40.95 13.08 17.05
CA ARG A 349 41.04 11.85 16.28
C ARG A 349 42.43 11.26 16.46
N TYR A 350 42.50 10.00 16.84
CA TYR A 350 43.75 9.26 16.97
C TYR A 350 44.18 8.74 15.60
N HIS A 351 44.63 9.65 14.73
CA HIS A 351 45.27 9.30 13.47
C HIS A 351 46.76 9.62 13.53
N VAL A 352 47.58 8.72 13.00
CA VAL A 352 49.02 8.96 12.86
C VAL A 352 49.23 10.00 11.76
N HIS A 353 49.82 11.13 12.10
CA HIS A 353 50.19 12.17 11.15
C HIS A 353 51.62 11.95 10.68
N GLU A 354 51.82 11.39 9.48
CA GLU A 354 53.14 10.98 8.95
C GLU A 354 54.20 12.09 9.01
N LYS A 355 53.83 13.35 8.75
CA LYS A 355 54.75 14.50 8.75
C LYS A 355 55.34 14.84 10.12
N ILE A 356 54.70 14.44 11.21
CA ILE A 356 55.16 14.70 12.59
C ILE A 356 55.68 13.44 13.28
N VAL A 357 55.63 12.28 12.60
CA VAL A 357 56.31 11.07 13.07
C VAL A 357 57.80 11.35 13.06
N ASN A 358 58.50 11.00 14.15
CA ASN A 358 59.93 11.25 14.34
C ASN A 358 60.35 12.73 14.30
N PHE A 359 59.44 13.66 14.58
CA PHE A 359 59.75 15.10 14.57
C PHE A 359 60.84 15.48 15.59
N MET A 360 60.86 14.83 16.77
CA MET A 360 61.89 15.02 17.78
C MET A 360 62.26 13.69 18.44
N ALA A 361 63.54 13.52 18.75
CA ALA A 361 64.01 12.41 19.58
C ALA A 361 63.65 12.67 21.05
N PRO A 362 63.22 11.65 21.81
CA PRO A 362 62.92 11.81 23.23
C PRO A 362 64.19 12.16 24.00
N GLN A 363 64.15 13.26 24.76
CA GLN A 363 65.20 13.64 25.68
C GLN A 363 64.82 13.17 27.09
N PRO A 364 65.64 12.34 27.75
CA PRO A 364 65.34 11.88 29.10
C PRO A 364 65.36 13.08 30.06
N MET A 365 64.22 13.31 30.73
CA MET A 365 64.16 14.29 31.79
C MET A 365 64.78 13.68 33.05
N ASN A 366 65.88 14.28 33.53
CA ASN A 366 66.46 13.91 34.82
C ASN A 366 65.59 14.49 35.93
N LEU A 367 64.67 13.67 36.44
CA LEU A 367 63.86 14.04 37.59
C LEU A 367 64.74 14.14 38.85
N PRO A 368 64.57 15.18 39.68
CA PRO A 368 65.24 15.25 40.97
C PRO A 368 64.89 14.03 41.83
N PRO A 369 65.83 13.49 42.65
CA PRO A 369 65.60 12.33 43.50
C PRO A 369 64.42 12.49 44.49
N MET A 370 64.07 13.73 44.81
CA MET A 370 62.95 14.10 45.68
C MET A 370 61.58 14.10 44.99
N ALA A 371 61.53 14.08 43.65
CA ALA A 371 60.29 14.21 42.88
C ALA A 371 59.25 13.11 43.19
N PRO A 372 59.60 11.82 43.28
CA PRO A 372 58.63 10.78 43.62
C PRO A 372 57.97 11.02 44.99
N LYS A 373 58.79 11.33 46.01
CA LYS A 373 58.31 11.62 47.37
C LYS A 373 57.43 12.87 47.42
N LEU A 374 57.71 13.86 46.57
CA LEU A 374 56.93 15.07 46.47
C LEU A 374 55.56 14.80 45.83
N PHE A 375 55.53 14.02 44.73
CA PHE A 375 54.28 13.66 44.05
C PHE A 375 53.38 12.77 44.91
N ASP A 376 53.97 11.86 45.70
CA ASP A 376 53.22 11.00 46.62
C ASP A 376 52.52 11.77 47.74
N ASN A 377 53.02 12.96 48.09
CA ASN A 377 52.53 13.77 49.22
C ASN A 377 51.91 15.10 48.77
N LEU A 378 51.63 15.27 47.48
CA LEU A 378 51.29 16.56 46.87
C LEU A 378 49.98 17.16 47.43
N PHE A 379 49.02 16.32 47.83
CA PHE A 379 47.71 16.76 48.33
C PHE A 379 47.24 16.06 49.62
N GLY A 380 48.15 15.39 50.33
CA GLY A 380 47.85 14.76 51.62
C GLY A 380 48.47 13.38 51.76
N LEU A 381 49.10 13.15 52.91
CA LEU A 381 49.64 11.85 53.32
C LEU A 381 48.54 10.80 53.17
N LYS A 382 48.79 9.73 52.41
CA LYS A 382 47.96 8.52 52.49
C LYS A 382 48.12 7.95 53.90
N THR A 383 47.35 8.45 54.87
CA THR A 383 47.18 7.82 56.17
C THR A 383 46.40 6.54 55.94
N THR A 384 47.12 5.48 55.56
CA THR A 384 46.62 4.13 55.70
C THR A 384 46.58 3.87 57.20
N HIS A 385 45.47 4.21 57.83
CA HIS A 385 45.17 3.75 59.18
C HIS A 385 45.13 2.22 59.13
N GLN A 386 46.21 1.56 59.55
CA GLN A 386 46.12 0.18 60.01
C GLN A 386 45.22 0.17 61.24
N PRO A 387 44.13 -0.62 61.28
CA PRO A 387 43.35 -0.77 62.50
C PRO A 387 44.24 -1.44 63.55
N ALA A 388 44.40 -0.78 64.70
CA ALA A 388 45.18 -1.30 65.82
C ALA A 388 44.59 -2.65 66.27
N SER A 389 45.42 -3.69 66.25
CA SER A 389 45.10 -4.98 66.85
C SER A 389 44.89 -4.80 68.35
N ALA A 390 43.78 -5.36 68.83
CA ALA A 390 43.42 -5.46 70.23
C ALA A 390 44.48 -6.20 71.04
N VAL A 391 44.81 -5.66 72.22
CA VAL A 391 45.23 -6.41 73.41
C VAL A 391 44.57 -5.76 74.62
#